data_AF-A0A2S5NL04-F1
#
_entry.id   AF-A0A2S5NL04-F1
#
_cell.length_a   1.000
_cell.length_b   1.000
_cell.length_c   1.000
_cell.angle_alpha   90.00
_cell.angle_beta   90.00
_cell.angle_gamma   90.00
#
_symmetry.space_group_name_H-M   'P 1'
#
loop_
_entity.id
_entity.type
_entity.pdbx_description
1 polymer ?
#
loop_
_entity_poly.entity_id
_entity_poly.type
_entity_poly.pdbx_seq_one_letter_code
_entity_poly.pdbx_strand_id
1 'polypeptide(L)'
;MTTNTETFIPSKDASLEFSIATLQAKLLALNIHTEEKSWLNEIEGIWSVHVIDRDCPRLFTNGKGASQLAARASALGEYFERLSTNYFWTHFYLGEKIANQDFVHYPNEKWVKLTGEKWPKELLTPELQQFYNPEGTCPASNLIDLNSGNKERGICAIPYTRLRDGKSVLFPVNLIGNLYVSNGMSAGNTMMEARTQALAEIFERDIKYKIIREGICLPDVPESVLNRYPRIAAGIKGLRDAGYGILVKDASLGGQYPVMNVTLLHPEDQGCFASFGAHPRFEVALERALTELLQGRAMDSLKGFVAPGFDMEEIADSQNLEIHFVDSSGVISWDFLRSTPDYAFVDWNFGNTTEEDYNWCVNTIHNSGHDMYIADFTHLGVYACRIFVPGMSEIYPVEELQWENNTVGNLVRPFALRLP
;
A
#
# COMPACT_ATOMS: atom_id res chain seq x y z
N MET A 1 22.22 -19.15 -30.22
CA MET A 1 22.22 -17.93 -29.39
C MET A 1 20.79 -17.44 -29.38
N THR A 2 20.02 -17.76 -28.34
CA THR A 2 18.71 -17.13 -28.14
C THR A 2 18.97 -15.67 -27.82
N THR A 3 18.57 -14.77 -28.71
CA THR A 3 18.49 -13.34 -28.43
C THR A 3 17.49 -13.15 -27.30
N ASN A 4 17.97 -12.95 -26.08
CA ASN A 4 17.10 -12.53 -24.98
C ASN A 4 16.54 -11.17 -25.36
N THR A 5 15.23 -11.12 -25.62
CA THR A 5 14.52 -9.88 -25.85
C THR A 5 14.34 -9.22 -24.48
N GLU A 6 14.69 -7.95 -24.34
CA GLU A 6 14.47 -7.19 -23.12
C GLU A 6 13.28 -6.25 -23.28
N THR A 7 12.36 -6.29 -22.31
CA THR A 7 11.16 -5.47 -22.28
C THR A 7 11.29 -4.42 -21.19
N PHE A 8 11.27 -3.14 -21.59
CA PHE A 8 11.24 -2.00 -20.67
C PHE A 8 9.85 -1.39 -20.64
N ILE A 9 9.36 -1.08 -19.44
CA ILE A 9 8.10 -0.38 -19.23
C ILE A 9 8.37 0.96 -18.55
N PRO A 10 7.47 1.96 -18.68
CA PRO A 10 7.60 3.22 -17.96
C PRO A 10 7.78 3.01 -16.45
N SER A 11 8.45 3.95 -15.80
CA SER A 11 8.81 3.97 -14.37
C SER A 11 9.71 2.85 -13.83
N LYS A 12 10.20 1.93 -14.67
CA LYS A 12 11.14 0.87 -14.24
C LYS A 12 12.56 1.11 -14.75
N ASP A 13 13.53 0.91 -13.86
CA ASP A 13 14.95 1.13 -14.14
C ASP A 13 15.65 -0.12 -14.72
N ALA A 14 14.95 -1.25 -14.84
CA ALA A 14 15.45 -2.47 -15.44
C ALA A 14 14.40 -3.16 -16.32
N SER A 15 14.86 -4.05 -17.20
CA SER A 15 13.96 -4.89 -17.99
C SER A 15 13.16 -5.85 -17.11
N LEU A 16 11.96 -6.22 -17.56
CA LEU A 16 11.11 -7.16 -16.84
C LEU A 16 11.78 -8.53 -16.69
N GLU A 17 12.45 -9.00 -17.75
CA GLU A 17 13.17 -10.28 -17.78
C GLU A 17 14.33 -10.29 -16.78
N PHE A 18 15.12 -9.21 -16.73
CA PHE A 18 16.19 -9.07 -15.75
C PHE A 18 15.65 -9.07 -14.32
N SER A 19 14.58 -8.30 -14.07
CA SER A 19 13.95 -8.19 -12.77
C SER A 19 13.45 -9.56 -12.28
N ILE A 20 12.67 -10.26 -13.10
CA ILE A 20 12.13 -11.59 -12.79
C ILE A 20 13.26 -12.58 -12.48
N ALA A 21 14.25 -12.69 -13.37
CA ALA A 21 15.36 -13.63 -13.19
C ALA A 21 16.14 -13.34 -11.90
N THR A 22 16.40 -12.06 -11.62
CA THR A 22 17.12 -11.62 -10.41
C THR A 22 16.34 -11.94 -9.14
N LEU A 23 15.04 -11.61 -9.10
CA LEU A 23 14.20 -11.83 -7.93
C LEU A 23 14.01 -13.33 -7.64
N GLN A 24 13.73 -14.14 -8.67
CA GLN A 24 13.60 -15.60 -8.53
C GLN A 24 14.90 -16.24 -8.02
N ALA A 25 16.05 -15.85 -8.58
CA ALA A 25 17.34 -16.38 -8.13
C ALA A 25 17.63 -16.04 -6.66
N LYS A 26 17.27 -14.83 -6.21
CA LYS A 26 17.46 -14.41 -4.82
C LYS A 26 16.51 -15.13 -3.86
N LEU A 27 15.24 -15.34 -4.22
CA LEU A 27 14.30 -16.14 -3.41
C LEU A 27 14.79 -17.58 -3.26
N LEU A 28 15.24 -18.20 -4.35
CA LEU A 28 15.81 -19.54 -4.31
C LEU A 28 17.07 -19.61 -3.43
N ALA A 29 17.93 -18.58 -3.46
CA ALA A 29 19.10 -18.51 -2.59
C ALA A 29 18.75 -18.38 -1.09
N LEU A 30 17.55 -17.88 -0.78
CA LEU A 30 16.97 -17.85 0.57
C LEU A 30 16.20 -19.14 0.91
N ASN A 31 16.24 -20.16 0.04
CA ASN A 31 15.47 -21.41 0.14
C ASN A 31 13.95 -21.17 0.17
N ILE A 32 13.47 -20.13 -0.50
CA ILE A 32 12.06 -19.85 -0.74
C ILE A 32 11.71 -20.34 -2.15
N HIS A 33 10.82 -21.32 -2.24
CA HIS A 33 10.48 -21.98 -3.50
C HIS A 33 9.14 -21.43 -4.02
N THR A 34 9.19 -20.31 -4.72
CA THR A 34 7.95 -19.68 -5.21
C THR A 34 7.28 -20.46 -6.32
N GLU A 35 5.95 -20.58 -6.25
CA GLU A 35 5.08 -21.16 -7.28
C GLU A 35 4.00 -20.16 -7.71
N GLU A 36 3.82 -20.00 -9.01
CA GLU A 36 2.71 -19.23 -9.60
C GLU A 36 1.45 -20.11 -9.62
N LYS A 37 0.53 -19.89 -8.68
CA LYS A 37 -0.64 -20.77 -8.46
C LYS A 37 -1.79 -20.51 -9.41
N SER A 38 -2.04 -19.25 -9.74
CA SER A 38 -3.13 -18.87 -10.64
C SER A 38 -2.74 -17.64 -11.45
N TRP A 39 -3.26 -17.60 -12.67
CA TRP A 39 -3.07 -16.53 -13.64
C TRP A 39 -4.45 -16.10 -14.16
N LEU A 40 -4.68 -14.79 -14.26
CA LEU A 40 -5.88 -14.21 -14.86
C LEU A 40 -5.48 -13.20 -15.95
N ASN A 41 -6.22 -13.24 -17.06
CA ASN A 41 -6.11 -12.33 -18.21
C ASN A 41 -7.38 -12.42 -19.06
N GLU A 42 -8.50 -11.97 -18.50
CA GLU A 42 -9.80 -12.04 -19.19
C GLU A 42 -10.05 -10.83 -20.09
N ILE A 43 -9.36 -9.72 -19.82
CA ILE A 43 -9.35 -8.51 -20.64
C ILE A 43 -7.93 -8.29 -21.16
N GLU A 44 -7.79 -8.04 -22.46
CA GLU A 44 -6.50 -7.79 -23.08
C GLU A 44 -5.76 -6.64 -22.38
N GLY A 45 -4.51 -6.88 -22.02
CA GLY A 45 -3.67 -5.89 -21.36
C GLY A 45 -3.94 -5.74 -19.86
N ILE A 46 -4.67 -6.66 -19.22
CA ILE A 46 -4.83 -6.70 -17.76
C ILE A 46 -4.53 -8.10 -17.24
N TRP A 47 -3.34 -8.25 -16.64
CA TRP A 47 -2.86 -9.51 -16.09
C TRP A 47 -2.80 -9.46 -14.57
N SER A 48 -3.13 -10.57 -13.92
CA SER A 48 -2.75 -10.81 -12.52
C SER A 48 -2.26 -12.22 -12.27
N VAL A 49 -1.44 -12.39 -11.24
CA VAL A 49 -0.87 -13.68 -10.82
C VAL A 49 -0.83 -13.79 -9.30
N HIS A 50 -1.18 -14.96 -8.78
CA HIS A 50 -1.00 -15.31 -7.38
C HIS A 50 0.27 -16.14 -7.20
N VAL A 51 1.22 -15.67 -6.39
CA VAL A 51 2.49 -16.35 -6.11
C VAL A 51 2.56 -16.75 -4.65
N ILE A 52 2.85 -18.02 -4.37
CA ILE A 52 3.04 -18.54 -3.01
C ILE A 52 4.47 -19.06 -2.82
N ASP A 53 4.91 -19.26 -1.58
CA ASP A 53 5.95 -20.23 -1.28
C ASP A 53 5.35 -21.65 -1.21
N ARG A 54 5.92 -22.59 -1.97
CA ARG A 54 5.52 -24.00 -1.96
C ARG A 54 5.60 -24.61 -0.57
N ASP A 55 6.64 -24.25 0.20
CA ASP A 55 6.94 -24.89 1.48
C ASP A 55 6.17 -24.23 2.64
N CYS A 56 5.67 -23.00 2.44
CA CYS A 56 4.78 -22.31 3.35
C CYS A 56 3.71 -21.50 2.57
N PRO A 57 2.59 -22.14 2.14
CA PRO A 57 1.58 -21.49 1.29
C PRO A 57 0.89 -20.26 1.87
N ARG A 58 1.06 -19.98 3.18
CA ARG A 58 0.58 -18.76 3.82
C ARG A 58 1.41 -17.52 3.44
N LEU A 59 2.62 -17.71 2.92
CA LEU A 59 3.47 -16.64 2.41
C LEU A 59 3.19 -16.47 0.92
N PHE A 60 2.35 -15.48 0.60
CA PHE A 60 1.91 -15.25 -0.76
C PHE A 60 1.81 -13.76 -1.08
N THR A 61 1.84 -13.44 -2.36
CA THR A 61 1.65 -12.08 -2.90
C THR A 61 0.88 -12.15 -4.19
N ASN A 62 0.35 -11.01 -4.61
CA ASN A 62 -0.34 -10.89 -5.88
C ASN A 62 0.41 -9.90 -6.77
N GLY A 63 0.53 -10.24 -8.04
CA GLY A 63 1.08 -9.35 -9.05
C GLY A 63 0.01 -8.87 -10.01
N LYS A 64 0.18 -7.65 -10.51
CA LYS A 64 -0.68 -7.05 -11.53
C LYS A 64 0.17 -6.32 -12.59
N GLY A 65 -0.32 -6.20 -13.81
CA GLY A 65 0.33 -5.39 -14.84
C GLY A 65 -0.23 -5.59 -16.24
N ALA A 66 0.24 -4.78 -17.20
CA ALA A 66 -0.26 -4.84 -18.58
C ALA A 66 0.24 -6.01 -19.43
N SER A 67 1.08 -6.89 -18.87
CA SER A 67 1.56 -8.11 -19.51
C SER A 67 1.83 -9.19 -18.47
N GLN A 68 1.92 -10.44 -18.93
CA GLN A 68 2.30 -11.55 -18.07
C GLN A 68 3.66 -11.31 -17.37
N LEU A 69 4.64 -10.75 -18.08
CA LEU A 69 5.95 -10.41 -17.50
C LEU A 69 5.81 -9.31 -16.43
N ALA A 70 5.03 -8.27 -16.68
CA ALA A 70 4.83 -7.19 -15.73
C ALA A 70 4.14 -7.67 -14.45
N ALA A 71 3.08 -8.48 -14.58
CA ALA A 71 2.40 -9.07 -13.42
C ALA A 71 3.32 -10.01 -12.63
N ARG A 72 4.15 -10.82 -13.29
CA ARG A 72 5.14 -11.67 -12.61
C ARG A 72 6.18 -10.84 -11.85
N ALA A 73 6.74 -9.81 -12.48
CA ALA A 73 7.70 -8.91 -11.86
C ALA A 73 7.07 -8.20 -10.65
N SER A 74 5.82 -7.76 -10.77
CA SER A 74 5.04 -7.17 -9.67
C SER A 74 4.87 -8.11 -8.49
N ALA A 75 4.46 -9.37 -8.70
CA ALA A 75 4.29 -10.33 -7.60
C ALA A 75 5.61 -10.60 -6.87
N LEU A 76 6.69 -10.82 -7.61
CA LEU A 76 8.01 -11.07 -7.03
C LEU A 76 8.55 -9.83 -6.30
N GLY A 77 8.30 -8.64 -6.83
CA GLY A 77 8.64 -7.37 -6.17
C GLY A 77 7.89 -7.21 -4.85
N GLU A 78 6.57 -7.41 -4.86
CA GLU A 78 5.75 -7.42 -3.65
C GLU A 78 6.25 -8.48 -2.65
N TYR A 79 6.69 -9.65 -3.12
CA TYR A 79 7.26 -10.68 -2.25
C TYR A 79 8.48 -10.17 -1.48
N PHE A 80 9.42 -9.49 -2.14
CA PHE A 80 10.59 -8.88 -1.48
C PHE A 80 10.21 -7.70 -0.59
N GLU A 81 9.21 -6.92 -0.96
CA GLU A 81 8.67 -5.85 -0.13
C GLU A 81 8.15 -6.42 1.20
N ARG A 82 7.29 -7.45 1.16
CA ARG A 82 6.71 -8.07 2.35
C ARG A 82 7.73 -8.86 3.18
N LEU A 83 8.69 -9.53 2.54
CA LEU A 83 9.82 -10.17 3.24
C LEU A 83 10.68 -9.13 3.96
N SER A 84 11.11 -8.07 3.27
CA SER A 84 12.04 -7.08 3.82
C SER A 84 11.44 -6.29 4.99
N THR A 85 10.12 -6.10 4.97
CA THR A 85 9.36 -5.38 6.00
C THR A 85 8.79 -6.29 7.10
N ASN A 86 9.12 -7.59 7.06
CA ASN A 86 8.57 -8.65 7.91
C ASN A 86 7.03 -8.74 7.88
N TYR A 87 6.37 -8.21 6.85
CA TYR A 87 4.92 -8.01 6.85
C TYR A 87 4.13 -9.32 6.90
N PHE A 88 4.67 -10.43 6.38
CA PHE A 88 4.02 -11.73 6.50
C PHE A 88 3.80 -12.19 7.94
N TRP A 89 4.58 -11.66 8.88
CA TRP A 89 4.60 -12.11 10.27
C TRP A 89 3.92 -11.14 11.23
N THR A 90 3.52 -9.94 10.80
CA THR A 90 2.99 -8.86 11.67
C THR A 90 1.78 -9.29 12.48
N HIS A 91 0.95 -10.19 11.96
CA HIS A 91 -0.25 -10.70 12.63
C HIS A 91 0.00 -11.88 13.59
N PHE A 92 1.25 -12.30 13.80
CA PHE A 92 1.57 -13.49 14.58
C PHE A 92 2.50 -13.19 15.76
N TYR A 93 2.21 -13.84 16.89
CA TYR A 93 3.21 -14.04 17.94
C TYR A 93 4.27 -15.03 17.48
N LEU A 94 5.55 -14.67 17.62
CA LEU A 94 6.68 -15.44 17.09
C LEU A 94 7.27 -16.45 18.07
N GLY A 95 6.68 -16.55 19.26
CA GLY A 95 7.11 -17.51 20.27
C GLY A 95 8.23 -16.97 21.17
N GLU A 96 8.35 -17.59 22.35
CA GLU A 96 9.28 -17.17 23.39
C GLU A 96 10.73 -17.24 22.94
N LYS A 97 11.07 -18.21 22.08
CA LYS A 97 12.41 -18.34 21.51
C LYS A 97 12.82 -17.10 20.73
N ILE A 98 11.96 -16.60 19.83
CA ILE A 98 12.28 -15.42 19.02
C ILE A 98 12.22 -14.15 19.88
N ALA A 99 11.23 -14.04 20.76
CA ALA A 99 11.07 -12.91 21.68
C ALA A 99 12.30 -12.63 22.57
N ASN A 100 13.15 -13.64 22.80
CA ASN A 100 14.35 -13.57 23.62
C ASN A 100 15.68 -13.65 22.83
N GLN A 101 15.66 -13.64 21.50
CA GLN A 101 16.88 -13.54 20.68
C GLN A 101 17.48 -12.13 20.72
N ASP A 102 18.70 -11.98 20.21
CA ASP A 102 19.40 -10.68 20.13
C ASP A 102 18.55 -9.60 19.43
N PHE A 103 17.73 -9.99 18.45
CA PHE A 103 16.69 -9.16 17.84
C PHE A 103 15.44 -9.99 17.52
N VAL A 104 14.29 -9.32 17.40
CA VAL A 104 13.00 -9.92 16.99
C VAL A 104 12.67 -9.57 15.54
N HIS A 105 12.81 -8.30 15.17
CA HIS A 105 12.44 -7.74 13.86
C HIS A 105 13.68 -7.47 13.02
N TYR A 106 14.63 -6.68 13.53
CA TYR A 106 15.84 -6.29 12.80
C TYR A 106 17.04 -6.14 13.73
N PRO A 107 18.28 -6.45 13.27
CA PRO A 107 19.48 -6.26 14.08
C PRO A 107 19.72 -4.83 14.59
N ASN A 108 19.15 -3.82 13.92
CA ASN A 108 19.27 -2.41 14.31
C ASN A 108 18.10 -1.91 15.17
N GLU A 109 17.14 -2.76 15.54
CA GLU A 109 16.02 -2.40 16.41
C GLU A 109 16.50 -1.92 17.78
N LYS A 110 15.67 -1.10 18.44
CA LYS A 110 15.93 -0.60 19.77
C LYS A 110 14.82 -1.02 20.71
N TRP A 111 15.22 -1.47 21.89
CA TRP A 111 14.31 -1.83 22.97
C TRP A 111 14.33 -0.74 24.03
N VAL A 112 13.17 -0.13 24.26
CA VAL A 112 13.00 0.93 25.25
C VAL A 112 12.21 0.36 26.43
N LYS A 113 12.85 0.34 27.61
CA LYS A 113 12.22 -0.20 28.82
C LYS A 113 11.03 0.65 29.25
N LEU A 114 9.99 -0.03 29.73
CA LEU A 114 8.86 0.63 30.39
C LEU A 114 9.32 1.20 31.74
N THR A 115 9.09 2.49 31.95
CA THR A 115 9.40 3.20 33.21
C THR A 115 8.14 3.72 33.91
N GLY A 116 6.98 3.58 33.29
CA GLY A 116 5.68 4.03 33.77
C GLY A 116 4.63 3.97 32.65
N GLU A 117 3.53 4.70 32.83
CA GLU A 117 2.43 4.76 31.85
C GLU A 117 2.70 5.73 30.69
N LYS A 118 3.57 6.73 30.88
CA LYS A 118 3.90 7.70 29.83
C LYS A 118 4.83 7.08 28.79
N TRP A 119 4.65 7.49 27.54
CA TRP A 119 5.55 7.09 26.46
C TRP A 119 6.98 7.58 26.75
N PRO A 120 7.99 6.70 26.66
CA PRO A 120 9.40 7.09 26.80
C PRO A 120 9.79 8.20 25.80
N LYS A 121 10.65 9.13 26.23
CA LYS A 121 11.06 10.29 25.40
C LYS A 121 11.94 9.89 24.21
N GLU A 122 12.51 8.69 24.27
CA GLU A 122 13.34 8.09 23.22
C GLU A 122 12.51 7.62 22.02
N LEU A 123 11.21 7.36 22.22
CA LEU A 123 10.29 6.97 21.14
C LEU A 123 9.73 8.22 20.47
N LEU A 124 9.74 8.22 19.14
CA LEU A 124 9.18 9.31 18.33
C LEU A 124 9.81 10.69 18.66
N THR A 125 9.32 11.75 18.02
CA THR A 125 9.61 13.13 18.45
C THR A 125 8.48 13.64 19.35
N PRO A 126 8.66 14.72 20.12
CA PRO A 126 7.57 15.29 20.92
C PRO A 126 6.32 15.62 20.10
N GLU A 127 6.50 16.14 18.88
CA GLU A 127 5.40 16.46 17.96
C GLU A 127 4.65 15.20 17.51
N LEU A 128 5.39 14.12 17.20
CA LEU A 128 4.78 12.84 16.86
C LEU A 128 4.08 12.19 18.05
N GLN A 129 4.63 12.28 19.27
CA GLN A 129 3.92 11.78 20.45
C GLN A 129 2.60 12.54 20.66
N GLN A 130 2.59 13.85 20.45
CA GLN A 130 1.37 14.66 20.50
C GLN A 130 0.39 14.30 19.37
N PHE A 131 0.88 13.92 18.20
CA PHE A 131 0.04 13.51 17.08
C PHE A 131 -0.63 12.14 17.32
N TYR A 132 0.12 11.11 17.74
CA TYR A 132 -0.44 9.76 17.93
C TYR A 132 -1.07 9.52 19.30
N ASN A 133 -0.82 10.39 20.28
CA ASN A 133 -1.41 10.27 21.62
C ASN A 133 -1.84 11.66 22.13
N PRO A 134 -2.77 12.33 21.42
CA PRO A 134 -3.07 13.74 21.66
C PRO A 134 -3.62 14.02 23.06
N GLU A 135 -4.38 13.07 23.61
CA GLU A 135 -4.96 13.15 24.95
C GLU A 135 -4.07 12.51 26.04
N GLY A 136 -2.97 11.85 25.65
CA GLY A 136 -2.09 11.15 26.58
C GLY A 136 -2.74 9.91 27.24
N THR A 137 -3.83 9.40 26.67
CA THR A 137 -4.64 8.30 27.22
C THR A 137 -4.13 6.91 26.84
N CYS A 138 -3.35 6.78 25.77
CA CYS A 138 -2.74 5.50 25.39
C CYS A 138 -1.50 5.22 26.26
N PRO A 139 -1.51 4.21 27.15
CA PRO A 139 -0.38 3.94 28.02
C PRO A 139 0.78 3.29 27.24
N ALA A 140 2.02 3.50 27.69
CA ALA A 140 3.21 2.95 27.05
C ALA A 140 3.20 1.42 26.92
N SER A 141 2.51 0.72 27.82
CA SER A 141 2.34 -0.73 27.72
C SER A 141 1.56 -1.17 26.47
N ASN A 142 0.73 -0.30 25.89
CA ASN A 142 0.02 -0.59 24.64
C ASN A 142 0.96 -0.59 23.44
N LEU A 143 2.16 -0.01 23.54
CA LEU A 143 3.14 0.01 22.47
C LEU A 143 4.02 -1.25 22.39
N ILE A 144 3.77 -2.26 23.22
CA ILE A 144 4.47 -3.55 23.11
C ILE A 144 4.02 -4.25 21.83
N ASP A 145 4.97 -4.72 21.03
CA ASP A 145 4.67 -5.38 19.77
C ASP A 145 4.00 -6.75 19.99
N LEU A 146 3.06 -7.10 19.11
CA LEU A 146 2.37 -8.39 19.12
C LEU A 146 3.36 -9.56 18.95
N ASN A 147 4.38 -9.35 18.11
CA ASN A 147 5.29 -10.39 17.65
C ASN A 147 6.15 -10.95 18.77
N SER A 148 6.71 -10.08 19.61
CA SER A 148 7.48 -10.47 20.79
C SER A 148 6.61 -10.73 22.01
N GLY A 149 5.54 -9.94 22.22
CA GLY A 149 4.79 -9.91 23.47
C GLY A 149 5.64 -9.71 24.74
N ASN A 150 6.89 -9.25 24.60
CA ASN A 150 7.89 -9.30 25.67
C ASN A 150 7.89 -8.03 26.51
N LYS A 151 6.95 -7.97 27.46
CA LYS A 151 6.79 -6.82 28.36
C LYS A 151 8.05 -6.52 29.19
N GLU A 152 8.82 -7.53 29.58
CA GLU A 152 10.04 -7.35 30.38
C GLU A 152 11.16 -6.68 29.57
N ARG A 153 11.26 -7.02 28.28
CA ARG A 153 12.23 -6.42 27.35
C ARG A 153 11.84 -4.98 26.97
N GLY A 154 10.54 -4.69 26.88
CA GLY A 154 10.00 -3.34 26.70
C GLY A 154 9.36 -3.12 25.33
N ILE A 155 9.39 -1.88 24.84
CA ILE A 155 8.85 -1.48 23.55
C ILE A 155 9.92 -1.65 22.49
N CYS A 156 9.68 -2.51 21.50
CA CYS A 156 10.53 -2.61 20.31
C CYS A 156 10.21 -1.47 19.34
N ALA A 157 11.25 -0.78 18.88
CA ALA A 157 11.15 0.33 17.94
C ALA A 157 12.21 0.24 16.85
N ILE A 158 11.83 0.62 15.64
CA ILE A 158 12.69 0.60 14.46
C ILE A 158 13.17 2.03 14.16
N PRO A 159 14.47 2.24 13.90
CA PRO A 159 14.96 3.56 13.51
C PRO A 159 14.53 3.90 12.07
N TYR A 160 13.80 5.00 11.92
CA TYR A 160 13.49 5.63 10.64
C TYR A 160 14.28 6.93 10.50
N THR A 161 14.75 7.23 9.29
CA THR A 161 15.45 8.47 8.99
C THR A 161 14.44 9.52 8.52
N ARG A 162 14.34 10.64 9.24
CA ARG A 162 13.56 11.79 8.80
C ARG A 162 14.26 12.47 7.63
N LEU A 163 13.57 12.59 6.51
CA LEU A 163 14.19 12.97 5.24
C LEU A 163 14.74 14.40 5.24
N ARG A 164 14.01 15.36 5.81
CA ARG A 164 14.40 16.79 5.78
C ARG A 164 15.72 17.14 6.48
N ASP A 165 16.12 16.37 7.50
CA ASP A 165 17.29 16.69 8.34
C ASP A 165 18.17 15.48 8.69
N GLY A 166 17.85 14.29 8.17
CA GLY A 166 18.63 13.07 8.37
C GLY A 166 18.58 12.50 9.78
N LYS A 167 17.71 13.02 10.67
CA LYS A 167 17.65 12.54 12.06
C LYS A 167 16.99 11.17 12.14
N SER A 168 17.58 10.28 12.92
CA SER A 168 16.96 9.00 13.25
C SER A 168 15.89 9.19 14.33
N VAL A 169 14.71 8.62 14.09
CA VAL A 169 13.56 8.64 15.00
C VAL A 169 13.08 7.20 15.21
N LEU A 170 12.84 6.81 16.46
CA LEU A 170 12.43 5.45 16.80
C LEU A 170 10.90 5.32 16.73
N PHE A 171 10.42 4.54 15.77
CA PHE A 171 8.99 4.24 15.63
C PHE A 171 8.67 2.89 16.30
N PRO A 172 7.75 2.84 17.28
CA PRO A 172 7.33 1.59 17.91
C PRO A 172 6.74 0.61 16.89
N VAL A 173 7.15 -0.66 16.92
CA VAL A 173 6.63 -1.68 16.00
C VAL A 173 5.12 -1.85 16.17
N ASN A 174 4.60 -1.75 17.39
CA ASN A 174 3.16 -1.79 17.64
C ASN A 174 2.41 -0.66 16.89
N LEU A 175 2.89 0.58 17.00
CA LEU A 175 2.29 1.71 16.31
C LEU A 175 2.31 1.50 14.80
N ILE A 176 3.46 1.07 14.29
CA ILE A 176 3.64 0.74 12.87
C ILE A 176 2.62 -0.30 12.39
N GLY A 177 2.44 -1.38 13.16
CA GLY A 177 1.57 -2.49 12.81
C GLY A 177 0.08 -2.16 12.89
N ASN A 178 -0.33 -1.30 13.82
CA ASN A 178 -1.74 -0.92 13.96
C ASN A 178 -2.13 0.19 12.98
N LEU A 179 -1.31 1.23 12.80
CA LEU A 179 -1.76 2.42 12.06
C LEU A 179 -1.41 2.41 10.57
N TYR A 180 -0.27 1.82 10.19
CA TYR A 180 0.25 1.92 8.82
C TYR A 180 0.09 0.65 8.00
N VAL A 181 -0.03 -0.52 8.66
CA VAL A 181 -0.16 -1.83 8.00
C VAL A 181 0.77 -1.98 6.79
N SER A 182 0.31 -2.28 5.58
CA SER A 182 1.20 -2.38 4.41
C SER A 182 1.45 -1.06 3.67
N ASN A 183 0.80 0.03 4.05
CA ASN A 183 0.90 1.29 3.31
C ASN A 183 2.31 1.89 3.36
N GLY A 184 2.77 2.39 2.21
CA GLY A 184 4.07 3.05 2.08
C GLY A 184 5.23 2.07 2.08
N MET A 185 4.99 0.78 1.82
CA MET A 185 6.04 -0.20 1.55
C MET A 185 6.36 -0.23 0.06
N SER A 186 7.62 -0.52 -0.29
CA SER A 186 7.95 -0.86 -1.68
C SER A 186 9.25 -1.62 -1.80
N ALA A 187 9.37 -2.43 -2.84
CA ALA A 187 10.65 -2.94 -3.35
C ALA A 187 10.81 -2.60 -4.84
N GLY A 188 12.05 -2.50 -5.29
CA GLY A 188 12.34 -2.12 -6.68
C GLY A 188 13.77 -2.42 -7.09
N ASN A 189 14.03 -2.24 -8.38
CA ASN A 189 15.36 -2.45 -8.96
C ASN A 189 16.39 -1.44 -8.40
N THR A 190 15.94 -0.23 -8.09
CA THR A 190 16.75 0.85 -7.54
C THR A 190 16.05 1.54 -6.36
N MET A 191 16.81 2.35 -5.63
CA MET A 191 16.28 3.18 -4.55
C MET A 191 15.20 4.15 -5.03
N MET A 192 15.42 4.82 -6.17
CA MET A 192 14.49 5.83 -6.68
C MET A 192 13.19 5.20 -7.17
N GLU A 193 13.28 4.06 -7.86
CA GLU A 193 12.10 3.29 -8.30
C GLU A 193 11.23 2.88 -7.09
N ALA A 194 11.84 2.25 -6.09
CA ALA A 194 11.11 1.75 -4.92
C ALA A 194 10.52 2.89 -4.07
N ARG A 195 11.31 3.92 -3.74
CA ARG A 195 10.82 5.03 -2.92
C ARG A 195 9.72 5.82 -3.64
N THR A 196 9.83 6.01 -4.96
CA THR A 196 8.75 6.63 -5.75
C THR A 196 7.47 5.84 -5.62
N GLN A 197 7.54 4.50 -5.73
CA GLN A 197 6.35 3.67 -5.62
C GLN A 197 5.74 3.71 -4.22
N ALA A 198 6.55 3.67 -3.16
CA ALA A 198 6.06 3.83 -1.79
C ALA A 198 5.35 5.19 -1.57
N LEU A 199 5.91 6.28 -2.10
CA LEU A 199 5.31 7.62 -1.99
C LEU A 199 4.04 7.75 -2.85
N ALA A 200 4.04 7.19 -4.06
CA ALA A 200 2.85 7.12 -4.89
C ALA A 200 1.72 6.37 -4.19
N GLU A 201 2.04 5.26 -3.51
CA GLU A 201 1.06 4.50 -2.71
C GLU A 201 0.41 5.35 -1.61
N ILE A 202 1.21 6.17 -0.91
CA ILE A 202 0.72 7.09 0.12
C ILE A 202 -0.24 8.12 -0.49
N PHE A 203 0.11 8.74 -1.63
CA PHE A 203 -0.82 9.62 -2.33
C PHE A 203 -2.10 8.90 -2.75
N GLU A 204 -1.99 7.66 -3.24
CA GLU A 204 -3.14 6.86 -3.67
C GLU A 204 -4.15 6.72 -2.54
N ARG A 205 -3.70 6.37 -1.32
CA ARG A 205 -4.59 6.15 -0.17
C ARG A 205 -5.12 7.45 0.41
N ASP A 206 -4.25 8.44 0.63
CA ASP A 206 -4.64 9.73 1.19
C ASP A 206 -5.72 10.41 0.34
N ILE A 207 -5.49 10.47 -0.98
CA ILE A 207 -6.42 11.11 -1.90
C ILE A 207 -7.66 10.25 -2.15
N LYS A 208 -7.55 8.92 -2.17
CA LYS A 208 -8.72 8.02 -2.17
C LYS A 208 -9.63 8.34 -0.99
N TYR A 209 -9.11 8.39 0.23
CA TYR A 209 -9.90 8.66 1.42
C TYR A 209 -10.50 10.06 1.41
N LYS A 210 -9.74 11.07 0.97
CA LYS A 210 -10.26 12.42 0.80
C LYS A 210 -11.45 12.45 -0.16
N ILE A 211 -11.34 11.80 -1.32
CA ILE A 211 -12.40 11.74 -2.34
C ILE A 211 -13.66 11.07 -1.80
N ILE A 212 -13.50 9.95 -1.09
CA ILE A 212 -14.63 9.20 -0.52
C ILE A 212 -15.30 9.99 0.59
N ARG A 213 -14.52 10.46 1.57
CA ARG A 213 -15.00 11.17 2.76
C ARG A 213 -15.74 12.45 2.42
N GLU A 214 -15.27 13.17 1.41
CA GLU A 214 -15.85 14.46 0.98
C GLU A 214 -16.90 14.30 -0.14
N GLY A 215 -17.15 13.07 -0.64
CA GLY A 215 -18.09 12.83 -1.73
C GLY A 215 -17.71 13.58 -3.01
N ILE A 216 -16.41 13.70 -3.30
CA ILE A 216 -15.91 14.52 -4.42
C ILE A 216 -16.31 13.89 -5.75
N CYS A 217 -16.92 14.70 -6.62
CA CYS A 217 -17.17 14.30 -8.01
C CYS A 217 -15.98 14.64 -8.89
N LEU A 218 -15.37 13.61 -9.47
CA LEU A 218 -14.18 13.73 -10.30
C LEU A 218 -14.53 14.04 -11.77
N PRO A 219 -13.72 14.86 -12.47
CA PRO A 219 -13.88 15.10 -13.90
C PRO A 219 -13.51 13.87 -14.73
N ASP A 220 -14.24 13.65 -15.83
CA ASP A 220 -13.92 12.61 -16.82
C ASP A 220 -12.60 12.90 -17.53
N VAL A 221 -11.83 11.84 -17.81
CA VAL A 221 -10.70 11.92 -18.74
C VAL A 221 -11.23 11.94 -20.17
N PRO A 222 -10.91 12.95 -20.99
CA PRO A 222 -11.35 12.99 -22.38
C PRO A 222 -10.85 11.78 -23.18
N GLU A 223 -11.69 11.23 -24.06
CA GLU A 223 -11.31 10.11 -24.93
C GLU A 223 -10.07 10.41 -25.78
N SER A 224 -9.86 11.66 -26.19
CA SER A 224 -8.63 12.06 -26.91
C SER A 224 -7.35 11.88 -26.08
N VAL A 225 -7.45 11.99 -24.75
CA VAL A 225 -6.33 11.77 -23.82
C VAL A 225 -6.12 10.27 -23.60
N LEU A 226 -7.21 9.50 -23.40
CA LEU A 226 -7.13 8.04 -23.25
C LEU A 226 -6.50 7.36 -24.48
N ASN A 227 -6.85 7.84 -25.68
CA ASN A 227 -6.33 7.30 -26.94
C ASN A 227 -4.82 7.53 -27.16
N ARG A 228 -4.13 8.30 -26.31
CA ARG A 228 -2.66 8.35 -26.28
C ARG A 228 -2.03 7.04 -25.77
N TYR A 229 -2.80 6.25 -25.02
CA TYR A 229 -2.37 5.01 -24.39
C TYR A 229 -3.19 3.82 -24.94
N PRO A 230 -2.95 3.40 -26.19
CA PRO A 230 -3.84 2.49 -26.91
C PRO A 230 -4.05 1.13 -26.22
N ARG A 231 -3.06 0.63 -25.48
CA ARG A 231 -3.20 -0.62 -24.70
C ARG A 231 -4.18 -0.47 -23.54
N ILE A 232 -4.06 0.61 -22.77
CA ILE A 232 -4.97 0.92 -21.67
C ILE A 232 -6.39 1.19 -22.22
N ALA A 233 -6.49 1.97 -23.30
CA ALA A 233 -7.75 2.24 -23.97
C ALA A 233 -8.44 0.96 -24.46
N ALA A 234 -7.68 -0.02 -24.97
CA ALA A 234 -8.21 -1.33 -25.35
C ALA A 234 -8.77 -2.10 -24.13
N GLY A 235 -8.08 -2.08 -22.98
CA GLY A 235 -8.58 -2.70 -21.75
C GLY A 235 -9.88 -2.08 -21.25
N ILE A 236 -9.96 -0.74 -21.23
CA ILE A 236 -11.18 0.01 -20.90
C ILE A 236 -12.31 -0.36 -21.86
N LYS A 237 -12.03 -0.41 -23.17
CA LYS A 237 -12.99 -0.80 -24.18
C LYS A 237 -13.48 -2.25 -23.96
N GLY A 238 -12.58 -3.18 -23.67
CA GLY A 238 -12.93 -4.59 -23.42
C GLY A 238 -13.91 -4.75 -22.24
N LEU A 239 -13.68 -4.01 -21.15
CA LEU A 239 -14.61 -3.98 -20.02
C LEU A 239 -15.99 -3.39 -20.40
N ARG A 240 -16.00 -2.31 -21.18
CA ARG A 240 -17.25 -1.69 -21.68
C ARG A 240 -18.00 -2.62 -22.64
N ASP A 241 -17.30 -3.28 -23.55
CA ASP A 241 -17.86 -4.25 -24.50
C ASP A 241 -18.44 -5.47 -23.77
N ALA A 242 -17.88 -5.84 -22.62
CA ALA A 242 -18.42 -6.88 -21.75
C ALA A 242 -19.66 -6.45 -20.95
N GLY A 243 -20.09 -5.20 -21.08
CA GLY A 243 -21.34 -4.68 -20.50
C GLY A 243 -21.19 -3.90 -19.20
N TYR A 244 -19.96 -3.73 -18.68
CA TYR A 244 -19.73 -2.93 -17.47
C TYR A 244 -19.72 -1.43 -17.76
N GLY A 245 -20.30 -0.65 -16.86
CA GLY A 245 -20.14 0.80 -16.87
C GLY A 245 -18.74 1.15 -16.37
N ILE A 246 -17.86 1.66 -17.24
CA ILE A 246 -16.49 2.04 -16.87
C ILE A 246 -16.31 3.55 -16.97
N LEU A 247 -16.12 4.18 -15.81
CA LEU A 247 -15.81 5.59 -15.67
C LEU A 247 -14.30 5.75 -15.45
N VAL A 248 -13.66 6.63 -16.21
CA VAL A 248 -12.24 6.93 -16.07
C VAL A 248 -12.11 8.40 -15.71
N LYS A 249 -11.60 8.65 -14.51
CA LYS A 249 -11.67 9.94 -13.84
C LYS A 249 -10.28 10.43 -13.44
N ASP A 250 -10.04 11.73 -13.62
CA ASP A 250 -8.85 12.39 -13.10
C ASP A 250 -9.03 12.69 -11.60
N ALA A 251 -8.25 12.02 -10.77
CA ALA A 251 -8.30 12.13 -9.31
C ALA A 251 -7.22 13.08 -8.75
N SER A 252 -6.60 13.91 -9.59
CA SER A 252 -5.54 14.83 -9.18
C SER A 252 -6.01 16.02 -8.35
N LEU A 253 -7.32 16.22 -8.21
CA LEU A 253 -7.94 17.36 -7.52
C LEU A 253 -7.43 18.70 -8.07
N GLY A 254 -7.53 18.86 -9.39
CA GLY A 254 -7.09 20.06 -10.11
C GLY A 254 -5.59 20.08 -10.39
N GLY A 255 -4.98 18.91 -10.64
CA GLY A 255 -3.56 18.79 -10.98
C GLY A 255 -2.60 18.87 -9.80
N GLN A 256 -3.08 18.65 -8.58
CA GLN A 256 -2.27 18.72 -7.35
C GLN A 256 -1.60 17.40 -6.99
N TYR A 257 -2.26 16.28 -7.30
CA TYR A 257 -1.84 14.94 -6.87
C TYR A 257 -1.74 13.96 -8.04
N PRO A 258 -0.91 12.91 -7.95
CA PRO A 258 -0.58 12.05 -9.08
C PRO A 258 -1.52 10.84 -9.15
N VAL A 259 -2.84 11.06 -9.02
CA VAL A 259 -3.82 10.00 -8.77
C VAL A 259 -4.85 9.91 -9.90
N MET A 260 -5.16 8.69 -10.29
CA MET A 260 -6.22 8.33 -11.25
C MET A 260 -7.28 7.47 -10.56
N ASN A 261 -8.51 7.55 -11.06
CA ASN A 261 -9.59 6.66 -10.66
C ASN A 261 -10.20 5.95 -11.88
N VAL A 262 -10.45 4.65 -11.73
CA VAL A 262 -11.25 3.85 -12.66
C VAL A 262 -12.36 3.19 -11.86
N THR A 263 -13.61 3.54 -12.17
CA THR A 263 -14.78 3.01 -11.47
C THR A 263 -15.57 2.06 -12.35
N LEU A 264 -15.87 0.88 -11.82
CA LEU A 264 -16.77 -0.10 -12.41
C LEU A 264 -18.17 0.02 -11.80
N LEU A 265 -19.17 0.10 -12.66
CA LEU A 265 -20.59 0.03 -12.34
C LEU A 265 -21.15 -1.26 -12.93
N HIS A 266 -21.64 -2.13 -12.05
CA HIS A 266 -22.18 -3.41 -12.46
C HIS A 266 -23.64 -3.27 -12.93
N PRO A 267 -23.99 -3.76 -14.14
CA PRO A 267 -25.26 -3.41 -14.80
C PRO A 267 -26.50 -4.08 -14.19
N GLU A 268 -26.34 -5.16 -13.42
CA GLU A 268 -27.48 -5.96 -12.93
C GLU A 268 -27.80 -5.76 -11.44
N ASP A 269 -26.82 -5.37 -10.62
CA ASP A 269 -26.94 -5.34 -9.15
C ASP A 269 -26.62 -3.98 -8.53
N GLN A 270 -26.34 -2.95 -9.35
CA GLN A 270 -25.98 -1.60 -8.93
C GLN A 270 -24.64 -1.51 -8.18
N GLY A 271 -23.84 -2.58 -8.15
CA GLY A 271 -22.55 -2.59 -7.48
C GLY A 271 -21.60 -1.55 -8.06
N CYS A 272 -20.92 -0.83 -7.18
CA CYS A 272 -19.95 0.20 -7.54
C CYS A 272 -18.58 -0.15 -6.96
N PHE A 273 -17.57 -0.28 -7.82
CA PHE A 273 -16.20 -0.52 -7.40
C PHE A 273 -15.28 0.58 -7.93
N ALA A 274 -14.84 1.47 -7.04
CA ALA A 274 -13.94 2.57 -7.34
C ALA A 274 -12.48 2.16 -7.07
N SER A 275 -11.73 1.91 -8.14
CA SER A 275 -10.30 1.61 -8.09
C SER A 275 -9.47 2.89 -8.24
N PHE A 276 -8.38 3.00 -7.49
CA PHE A 276 -7.47 4.13 -7.53
C PHE A 276 -6.06 3.66 -7.86
N GLY A 277 -5.30 4.51 -8.54
CA GLY A 277 -3.91 4.24 -8.89
C GLY A 277 -3.13 5.53 -8.90
N ALA A 278 -1.94 5.52 -8.31
CA ALA A 278 -1.08 6.69 -8.29
C ALA A 278 0.30 6.42 -8.87
N HIS A 279 0.85 7.42 -9.55
CA HIS A 279 2.24 7.53 -9.99
C HIS A 279 2.46 8.94 -10.56
N PRO A 280 3.63 9.58 -10.39
CA PRO A 280 3.93 10.89 -11.01
C PRO A 280 3.75 10.96 -12.54
N ARG A 281 3.62 9.80 -13.20
CA ARG A 281 3.40 9.69 -14.63
C ARG A 281 1.97 9.27 -14.90
N PHE A 282 1.26 10.06 -15.71
CA PHE A 282 -0.17 9.86 -15.99
C PHE A 282 -0.48 8.44 -16.48
N GLU A 283 0.27 7.96 -17.48
CA GLU A 283 0.09 6.62 -18.06
C GLU A 283 0.19 5.51 -17.00
N VAL A 284 1.19 5.63 -16.12
CA VAL A 284 1.45 4.62 -15.09
C VAL A 284 0.37 4.64 -14.02
N ALA A 285 -0.08 5.83 -13.59
CA ALA A 285 -1.18 5.96 -12.63
C ALA A 285 -2.49 5.38 -13.19
N LEU A 286 -2.79 5.66 -14.47
CA LEU A 286 -3.97 5.15 -15.15
C LEU A 286 -3.91 3.62 -15.31
N GLU A 287 -2.77 3.05 -15.74
CA GLU A 287 -2.59 1.60 -15.84
C GLU A 287 -2.75 0.92 -14.47
N ARG A 288 -2.20 1.52 -13.40
CA ARG A 288 -2.31 0.99 -12.03
C ARG A 288 -3.75 0.99 -11.53
N ALA A 289 -4.51 2.05 -11.78
CA ALA A 289 -5.93 2.12 -11.41
C ALA A 289 -6.75 1.06 -12.15
N LEU A 290 -6.47 0.85 -13.44
CA LEU A 290 -7.15 -0.14 -14.26
C LEU A 290 -6.79 -1.58 -13.86
N THR A 291 -5.51 -1.88 -13.65
CA THR A 291 -5.05 -3.24 -13.33
C THR A 291 -5.40 -3.68 -11.92
N GLU A 292 -5.51 -2.74 -10.96
CA GLU A 292 -6.01 -3.02 -9.61
C GLU A 292 -7.47 -3.49 -9.63
N LEU A 293 -8.30 -2.93 -10.52
CA LEU A 293 -9.72 -3.27 -10.65
C LEU A 293 -9.97 -4.77 -10.91
N LEU A 294 -9.03 -5.46 -11.56
CA LEU A 294 -9.13 -6.88 -11.90
C LEU A 294 -8.09 -7.76 -11.19
N GLN A 295 -7.36 -7.23 -10.21
CA GLN A 295 -6.33 -8.03 -9.53
C GLN A 295 -6.96 -9.17 -8.74
N GLY A 296 -6.65 -10.42 -9.11
CA GLY A 296 -7.17 -11.60 -8.43
C GLY A 296 -8.68 -11.83 -8.60
N ARG A 297 -9.35 -11.06 -9.47
CA ARG A 297 -10.79 -11.15 -9.72
C ARG A 297 -11.04 -11.64 -11.14
N ALA A 298 -11.75 -12.75 -11.26
CA ALA A 298 -12.31 -13.19 -12.52
C ALA A 298 -13.53 -12.31 -12.89
N MET A 299 -13.91 -12.28 -14.15
CA MET A 299 -14.89 -11.37 -14.72
C MET A 299 -16.28 -11.66 -14.16
N ASP A 300 -16.57 -12.94 -13.93
CA ASP A 300 -17.79 -13.44 -13.29
C ASP A 300 -17.84 -13.17 -11.77
N SER A 301 -16.71 -12.83 -11.17
CA SER A 301 -16.58 -12.44 -9.75
C SER A 301 -16.72 -10.94 -9.50
N LEU A 302 -16.93 -10.13 -10.54
CA LEU A 302 -17.15 -8.67 -10.42
C LEU A 302 -18.60 -8.32 -10.06
N LYS A 303 -19.22 -9.09 -9.14
CA LYS A 303 -20.60 -8.91 -8.67
C LYS A 303 -20.64 -8.75 -7.15
N GLY A 304 -21.72 -8.18 -6.63
CA GLY A 304 -21.95 -8.10 -5.19
C GLY A 304 -21.16 -7.01 -4.46
N PHE A 305 -20.59 -6.04 -5.20
CA PHE A 305 -20.13 -4.79 -4.60
C PHE A 305 -21.34 -3.99 -4.09
N VAL A 306 -21.12 -3.15 -3.08
CA VAL A 306 -22.20 -2.38 -2.47
C VAL A 306 -22.67 -1.28 -3.43
N ALA A 307 -23.98 -1.03 -3.45
CA ALA A 307 -24.55 0.07 -4.22
C ALA A 307 -24.15 1.42 -3.60
N PRO A 308 -24.04 2.50 -4.39
CA PRO A 308 -23.73 3.81 -3.83
C PRO A 308 -24.80 4.29 -2.84
N GLY A 309 -24.37 5.01 -1.80
CA GLY A 309 -25.20 5.52 -0.71
C GLY A 309 -25.36 7.05 -0.74
N PHE A 310 -26.23 7.56 0.13
CA PHE A 310 -26.41 9.01 0.35
C PHE A 310 -25.99 9.45 1.76
N ASP A 311 -25.77 8.51 2.68
CA ASP A 311 -25.40 8.81 4.06
C ASP A 311 -23.90 9.13 4.13
N MET A 312 -23.58 10.41 4.11
CA MET A 312 -22.19 10.86 4.16
C MET A 312 -21.54 10.59 5.52
N GLU A 313 -22.29 10.38 6.60
CA GLU A 313 -21.70 10.02 7.90
C GLU A 313 -21.14 8.59 7.84
N GLU A 314 -21.92 7.63 7.33
CA GLU A 314 -21.47 6.25 7.08
C GLU A 314 -20.31 6.20 6.08
N ILE A 315 -20.40 6.96 5.00
CA ILE A 315 -19.38 6.93 3.93
C ILE A 315 -18.05 7.54 4.40
N ALA A 316 -18.11 8.57 5.24
CA ALA A 316 -16.93 9.26 5.79
C ALA A 316 -16.29 8.53 6.98
N ASP A 317 -17.01 7.60 7.61
CA ASP A 317 -16.58 6.86 8.79
C ASP A 317 -15.29 6.06 8.54
N SER A 318 -14.43 5.95 9.56
CA SER A 318 -13.15 5.25 9.42
C SER A 318 -13.34 3.79 9.04
N GLN A 319 -14.37 3.12 9.57
CA GLN A 319 -14.64 1.70 9.27
C GLN A 319 -14.93 1.51 7.78
N ASN A 320 -15.66 2.44 7.14
CA ASN A 320 -15.89 2.37 5.71
C ASN A 320 -14.58 2.56 4.91
N LEU A 321 -13.74 3.51 5.33
CA LEU A 321 -12.43 3.76 4.69
C LEU A 321 -11.46 2.58 4.87
N GLU A 322 -11.54 1.88 6.00
CA GLU A 322 -10.80 0.65 6.27
C GLU A 322 -11.29 -0.50 5.38
N ILE A 323 -12.60 -0.67 5.20
CA ILE A 323 -13.14 -1.64 4.22
C ILE A 323 -12.62 -1.31 2.82
N HIS A 324 -12.60 -0.02 2.46
CA HIS A 324 -12.00 0.45 1.21
C HIS A 324 -10.51 0.13 1.09
N PHE A 325 -9.77 0.06 2.20
CA PHE A 325 -8.37 -0.38 2.20
C PHE A 325 -8.24 -1.89 2.00
N VAL A 326 -9.04 -2.67 2.71
CA VAL A 326 -8.91 -4.14 2.79
C VAL A 326 -9.27 -4.82 1.48
N ASP A 327 -10.42 -4.46 0.89
CA ASP A 327 -10.92 -5.14 -0.31
C ASP A 327 -11.68 -4.24 -1.30
N SER A 328 -11.79 -2.94 -1.01
CA SER A 328 -12.50 -1.95 -1.83
C SER A 328 -14.01 -2.19 -1.96
N SER A 329 -14.63 -2.91 -1.01
CA SER A 329 -16.09 -3.16 -0.97
C SER A 329 -16.90 -2.13 -0.19
N GLY A 330 -16.25 -1.06 0.30
CA GLY A 330 -16.91 -0.01 1.06
C GLY A 330 -17.91 0.79 0.22
N VAL A 331 -18.79 1.52 0.90
CA VAL A 331 -19.81 2.36 0.28
C VAL A 331 -19.16 3.61 -0.33
N ILE A 332 -19.64 4.01 -1.51
CA ILE A 332 -19.29 5.26 -2.20
C ILE A 332 -20.54 6.14 -2.28
N SER A 333 -20.38 7.46 -2.24
CA SER A 333 -21.50 8.39 -2.36
C SER A 333 -22.07 8.47 -3.78
N TRP A 334 -23.38 8.67 -3.90
CA TRP A 334 -23.97 9.12 -5.16
C TRP A 334 -23.41 10.46 -5.65
N ASP A 335 -22.92 11.31 -4.74
CA ASP A 335 -22.26 12.57 -5.11
C ASP A 335 -20.99 12.34 -5.92
N PHE A 336 -20.25 11.26 -5.67
CA PHE A 336 -19.09 10.87 -6.47
C PHE A 336 -19.47 10.59 -7.94
N LEU A 337 -20.69 10.13 -8.19
CA LEU A 337 -21.20 9.72 -9.51
C LEU A 337 -22.02 10.79 -10.24
N ARG A 338 -22.13 12.02 -9.71
CA ARG A 338 -22.88 13.09 -10.39
C ARG A 338 -22.21 13.52 -11.71
N SER A 339 -22.94 14.28 -12.51
CA SER A 339 -22.48 14.72 -13.84
C SER A 339 -21.60 15.98 -13.82
N THR A 340 -21.64 16.78 -12.74
CA THR A 340 -20.87 18.03 -12.61
C THR A 340 -19.71 17.81 -11.66
N PRO A 341 -18.45 17.84 -12.15
CA PRO A 341 -17.28 17.62 -11.31
C PRO A 341 -16.94 18.85 -10.48
N ASP A 342 -16.33 18.63 -9.31
CA ASP A 342 -15.86 19.71 -8.42
C ASP A 342 -14.56 20.35 -8.90
N TYR A 343 -13.83 19.63 -9.73
CA TYR A 343 -12.57 20.06 -10.31
C TYR A 343 -12.64 19.99 -11.84
N ALA A 344 -11.89 20.86 -12.50
CA ALA A 344 -11.64 20.71 -13.92
C ALA A 344 -10.62 19.58 -14.16
N PHE A 345 -10.78 18.84 -15.25
CA PHE A 345 -9.77 17.90 -15.72
C PHE A 345 -8.44 18.62 -15.97
N VAL A 346 -7.34 18.01 -15.52
CA VAL A 346 -5.98 18.45 -15.83
C VAL A 346 -5.23 17.32 -16.53
N ASP A 347 -4.64 17.62 -17.69
CA ASP A 347 -3.75 16.70 -18.40
C ASP A 347 -2.34 16.77 -17.80
N TRP A 348 -2.20 16.27 -16.56
CA TRP A 348 -0.98 16.37 -15.76
C TRP A 348 0.06 15.32 -16.16
N ASN A 349 1.34 15.63 -15.95
CA ASN A 349 2.44 14.67 -15.94
C ASN A 349 3.62 15.30 -15.18
N PHE A 350 4.06 14.67 -14.09
CA PHE A 350 4.95 15.28 -13.12
C PHE A 350 6.42 14.85 -13.22
N GLY A 351 6.70 13.77 -13.96
CA GLY A 351 8.06 13.29 -14.19
C GLY A 351 8.17 12.39 -15.42
N ASN A 352 9.41 12.13 -15.85
CA ASN A 352 9.74 11.23 -16.96
C ASN A 352 10.89 10.27 -16.63
N THR A 353 11.64 10.53 -15.56
CA THR A 353 12.70 9.67 -15.02
C THR A 353 12.37 9.30 -13.56
N THR A 354 12.91 8.19 -13.06
CA THR A 354 12.68 7.78 -11.66
C THR A 354 13.22 8.80 -10.65
N GLU A 355 14.26 9.56 -11.01
CA GLU A 355 14.76 10.67 -10.21
C GLU A 355 13.78 11.87 -10.19
N GLU A 356 13.23 12.26 -11.34
CA GLU A 356 12.19 13.31 -11.41
C GLU A 356 10.94 12.89 -10.64
N ASP A 357 10.49 11.64 -10.81
CA ASP A 357 9.33 11.09 -10.13
C ASP A 357 9.51 11.14 -8.59
N TYR A 358 10.66 10.68 -8.10
CA TYR A 358 10.99 10.70 -6.67
C TYR A 358 11.04 12.13 -6.12
N ASN A 359 11.77 13.01 -6.79
CA ASN A 359 11.93 14.40 -6.36
C ASN A 359 10.60 15.15 -6.35
N TRP A 360 9.72 14.90 -7.32
CA TRP A 360 8.39 15.47 -7.33
C TRP A 360 7.59 15.03 -6.10
N CYS A 361 7.52 13.72 -5.82
CA CYS A 361 6.79 13.21 -4.66
C CYS A 361 7.29 13.84 -3.35
N VAL A 362 8.62 13.86 -3.15
CA VAL A 362 9.27 14.43 -1.96
C VAL A 362 8.94 15.92 -1.82
N ASN A 363 9.09 16.70 -2.89
CA ASN A 363 8.85 18.12 -2.86
C ASN A 363 7.37 18.44 -2.60
N THR A 364 6.45 17.72 -3.23
CA THR A 364 5.00 17.91 -3.02
C THR A 364 4.61 17.66 -1.56
N ILE A 365 5.10 16.59 -0.93
CA ILE A 365 4.81 16.27 0.48
C ILE A 365 5.47 17.26 1.44
N HIS A 366 6.71 17.67 1.19
CA HIS A 366 7.35 18.71 2.01
C HIS A 366 6.62 20.06 1.89
N ASN A 367 6.19 20.43 0.69
CA ASN A 367 5.47 21.68 0.44
C ASN A 367 4.06 21.69 1.06
N SER A 368 3.44 20.52 1.29
CA SER A 368 2.22 20.40 2.08
C SER A 368 2.45 20.43 3.60
N GLY A 369 3.70 20.56 4.05
CA GLY A 369 4.06 20.74 5.45
C GLY A 369 4.29 19.45 6.23
N HIS A 370 4.38 18.30 5.56
CA HIS A 370 4.59 17.00 6.21
C HIS A 370 6.05 16.58 6.23
N ASP A 371 6.46 15.91 7.30
CA ASP A 371 7.74 15.22 7.39
C ASP A 371 7.61 13.79 6.83
N MET A 372 8.64 13.32 6.11
CA MET A 372 8.78 11.93 5.69
C MET A 372 9.79 11.19 6.55
N TYR A 373 9.47 9.95 6.93
CA TYR A 373 10.32 9.07 7.71
C TYR A 373 10.54 7.78 6.93
N ILE A 374 11.80 7.42 6.66
CA ILE A 374 12.15 6.31 5.77
C ILE A 374 13.03 5.28 6.49
N ALA A 375 12.67 4.01 6.39
CA ALA A 375 13.56 2.89 6.67
C ALA A 375 13.89 2.16 5.37
N ASP A 376 15.18 1.97 5.11
CA ASP A 376 15.68 1.26 3.93
C ASP A 376 16.13 -0.16 4.32
N PHE A 377 15.78 -1.13 3.49
CA PHE A 377 16.07 -2.54 3.68
C PHE A 377 16.81 -3.08 2.46
N THR A 378 18.04 -3.54 2.67
CA THR A 378 18.89 -4.10 1.60
C THR A 378 19.44 -5.50 1.92
N HIS A 379 19.07 -6.04 3.09
CA HIS A 379 19.62 -7.28 3.66
C HIS A 379 19.27 -8.54 2.85
N LEU A 380 18.20 -8.51 2.04
CA LEU A 380 17.82 -9.60 1.13
C LEU A 380 18.42 -9.45 -0.27
N GLY A 381 19.31 -8.47 -0.47
CA GLY A 381 19.96 -8.21 -1.76
C GLY A 381 19.04 -7.60 -2.82
N VAL A 382 17.84 -7.15 -2.44
CA VAL A 382 16.92 -6.33 -3.22
C VAL A 382 16.66 -5.08 -2.40
N TYR A 383 16.60 -3.91 -3.04
CA TYR A 383 16.25 -2.70 -2.34
C TYR A 383 14.76 -2.71 -2.02
N ALA A 384 14.43 -2.53 -0.75
CA ALA A 384 13.10 -2.26 -0.26
C ALA A 384 13.12 -1.07 0.70
N CYS A 385 11.97 -0.45 0.90
CA CYS A 385 11.81 0.63 1.85
C CYS A 385 10.42 0.60 2.47
N ARG A 386 10.28 1.31 3.59
CA ARG A 386 9.00 1.67 4.18
C ARG A 386 9.03 3.14 4.55
N ILE A 387 7.98 3.87 4.18
CA ILE A 387 7.89 5.32 4.35
C ILE A 387 6.64 5.66 5.15
N PHE A 388 6.79 6.54 6.14
CA PHE A 388 5.69 7.15 6.86
C PHE A 388 5.65 8.65 6.58
N VAL A 389 4.44 9.15 6.39
CA VAL A 389 4.10 10.56 6.27
C VAL A 389 2.97 10.84 7.24
N PRO A 390 3.30 11.20 8.50
CA PRO A 390 2.28 11.33 9.52
C PRO A 390 1.25 12.39 9.16
N GLY A 391 -0.03 12.02 9.25
CA GLY A 391 -1.18 12.80 8.79
C GLY A 391 -1.57 12.57 7.33
N MET A 392 -0.90 11.65 6.61
CA MET A 392 -1.24 11.26 5.23
C MET A 392 -1.20 9.74 5.03
N SER A 393 -0.27 9.03 5.67
CA SER A 393 -0.04 7.61 5.38
C SER A 393 -0.72 6.64 6.36
N GLU A 394 -1.33 7.12 7.44
CA GLU A 394 -2.14 6.31 8.34
C GLU A 394 -3.32 5.69 7.59
N ILE A 395 -3.54 4.40 7.80
CA ILE A 395 -4.74 3.69 7.32
C ILE A 395 -5.81 3.73 8.39
N TYR A 396 -5.39 3.55 9.65
CA TYR A 396 -6.28 3.48 10.80
C TYR A 396 -6.16 4.73 11.68
N PRO A 397 -7.26 5.17 12.32
CA PRO A 397 -7.26 6.30 13.24
C PRO A 397 -6.33 6.06 14.45
N VAL A 398 -5.73 7.13 14.98
CA VAL A 398 -4.73 7.04 16.06
C VAL A 398 -5.33 6.48 17.35
N GLU A 399 -6.64 6.64 17.53
CA GLU A 399 -7.44 6.14 18.64
C GLU A 399 -7.40 4.60 18.74
N GLU A 400 -7.14 3.90 17.65
CA GLU A 400 -7.02 2.43 17.66
C GLU A 400 -5.85 1.92 18.49
N LEU A 401 -4.80 2.74 18.68
CA LEU A 401 -3.73 2.39 19.62
C LEU A 401 -4.27 2.16 21.05
N GLN A 402 -5.41 2.76 21.38
CA GLN A 402 -6.11 2.56 22.64
C GLN A 402 -7.22 1.51 22.53
N TRP A 403 -8.07 1.60 21.50
CA TRP A 403 -9.34 0.85 21.47
C TRP A 403 -9.28 -0.47 20.69
N GLU A 404 -8.49 -0.54 19.61
CA GLU A 404 -8.42 -1.71 18.71
C GLU A 404 -7.00 -2.28 18.58
N ASN A 405 -6.19 -2.09 19.62
CA ASN A 405 -4.77 -2.43 19.56
C ASN A 405 -4.53 -3.95 19.52
N ASN A 406 -3.80 -4.41 18.50
CA ASN A 406 -3.45 -5.82 18.33
C ASN A 406 -2.67 -6.45 19.51
N THR A 407 -2.04 -5.64 20.37
CA THR A 407 -1.30 -6.11 21.54
C THR A 407 -2.21 -6.73 22.61
N VAL A 408 -3.53 -6.47 22.56
CA VAL A 408 -4.50 -7.10 23.48
C VAL A 408 -4.38 -8.62 23.45
N GLY A 409 -4.01 -9.21 22.30
CA GLY A 409 -3.72 -10.64 22.19
C GLY A 409 -2.62 -11.14 23.13
N ASN A 410 -1.63 -10.30 23.46
CA ASN A 410 -0.55 -10.63 24.42
C ASN A 410 -1.07 -10.83 25.85
N LEU A 411 -2.14 -10.13 26.24
CA LEU A 411 -2.70 -10.21 27.59
C LEU A 411 -3.47 -11.51 27.81
N VAL A 412 -4.17 -11.98 26.77
CA VAL A 412 -5.05 -13.15 26.86
C VAL A 412 -4.29 -14.45 26.57
N ARG A 413 -3.27 -14.41 25.70
CA ARG A 413 -2.53 -15.59 25.24
C ARG A 413 -2.03 -16.51 26.37
N PRO A 414 -1.39 -16.04 27.46
CA PRO A 414 -0.89 -16.92 28.51
C PRO A 414 -1.99 -17.74 29.22
N PHE A 415 -3.22 -17.23 29.22
CA PHE A 415 -4.39 -17.92 29.78
C PHE A 415 -5.04 -18.83 28.74
N ALA A 416 -5.23 -18.34 27.52
CA ALA A 416 -5.83 -19.10 26.43
C ALA A 416 -5.05 -20.38 26.10
N LEU A 417 -3.71 -20.32 26.09
CA LEU A 417 -2.86 -21.50 25.81
C LEU A 417 -2.89 -22.58 26.91
N ARG A 418 -3.46 -22.27 28.08
CA ARG A 418 -3.65 -23.25 29.16
C ARG A 418 -4.98 -23.98 29.05
N LEU A 419 -5.89 -23.50 28.20
CA LEU A 419 -7.15 -24.17 27.92
C LEU A 419 -6.86 -25.33 26.94
N PRO A 420 -7.49 -26.50 27.17
CA PRO A 420 -7.24 -27.71 26.39
C PRO A 420 -7.73 -27.62 24.94
#